data_AF-A0A7Y0XEK0-F1
#
_entry.id   AF-A0A7Y0XEK0-F1
#
_cell.length_a   1.000
_cell.length_b   1.000
_cell.length_c   1.000
_cell.angle_alpha   90.00
_cell.angle_beta   90.00
_cell.angle_gamma   90.00
#
_symmetry.space_group_name_H-M   'P 1'
#
loop_
_entity.id
_entity.type
_entity.pdbx_description
1 polymer ?
#
loop_
_entity_poly.entity_id
_entity_poly.type
_entity_poly.pdbx_seq_one_letter_code
_entity_poly.pdbx_strand_id
1 'polypeptide(L)'
;YQMRNRVITDSMEPGSTIKPFVILAALENGIADKDTIVDTGNGVLRLGGSRVRDVSRVGKASLTTILKKSSNIGVTKLAMQMPVEALLGLYSSVGFGELSGLNLVGEVTGIFPTRTRWSPIERATIAFGYGLSI
;
A
#
# COMPACT_ATOMS: atom_id res chain seq x y z
N TYR A 1 -1.39 2.39 -37.72
CA TYR A 1 -1.50 1.88 -36.34
C TYR A 1 -0.30 2.37 -35.56
N GLN A 2 -0.46 3.36 -34.67
CA GLN A 2 0.59 3.67 -33.69
C GLN A 2 0.58 2.56 -32.65
N MET A 3 1.70 1.84 -32.52
CA MET A 3 1.88 0.84 -31.45
C MET A 3 2.14 1.58 -30.14
N ARG A 4 1.33 1.29 -29.11
CA ARG A 4 1.45 1.86 -27.76
C ARG A 4 2.12 0.84 -26.84
N ASN A 5 3.23 1.21 -26.22
CA ASN A 5 3.89 0.37 -25.21
C ASN A 5 3.22 0.55 -23.84
N ARG A 6 2.19 -0.26 -23.56
CA ARG A 6 1.37 -0.13 -22.34
C ARG A 6 2.16 -0.25 -21.04
N VAL A 7 3.33 -0.90 -21.05
CA VAL A 7 4.16 -1.06 -19.85
C VAL A 7 4.69 0.28 -19.34
N ILE A 8 4.92 1.25 -20.24
CA ILE A 8 5.46 2.57 -19.88
C ILE A 8 4.42 3.69 -20.01
N THR A 9 3.35 3.48 -20.80
CA THR A 9 2.38 4.54 -21.12
C THR A 9 1.07 4.47 -20.33
N ASP A 10 0.86 3.42 -19.54
CA ASP A 10 -0.39 3.18 -18.82
C ASP A 10 -0.05 3.07 -17.34
N SER A 11 -0.61 3.96 -16.52
CA SER A 11 -0.52 3.84 -15.08
C SER A 11 -1.75 3.13 -14.54
N MET A 12 -1.59 2.35 -13.47
CA MET A 12 -2.69 1.66 -12.81
C MET A 12 -2.52 1.65 -11.28
N GLU A 13 -3.62 1.44 -10.56
CA GLU A 13 -3.55 1.21 -9.13
C GLU A 13 -2.93 -0.19 -8.86
N PRO A 14 -1.86 -0.30 -8.06
CA PRO A 14 -1.15 -1.56 -7.88
C PRO A 14 -1.93 -2.58 -7.02
N GLY A 15 -2.88 -2.10 -6.22
CA GLY A 15 -3.64 -2.92 -5.29
C GLY A 15 -2.74 -3.70 -4.34
N SER A 16 -3.04 -4.98 -4.15
CA SER A 16 -2.36 -5.82 -3.15
C SER A 16 -0.86 -6.02 -3.39
N THR A 17 -0.34 -5.71 -4.58
CA THR A 17 1.11 -5.81 -4.86
C THR A 17 1.93 -4.83 -4.04
N ILE A 18 1.31 -3.78 -3.46
CA ILE A 18 1.98 -2.81 -2.59
C ILE A 18 2.24 -3.32 -1.16
N LYS A 19 1.49 -4.33 -0.71
CA LYS A 19 1.46 -4.77 0.71
C LYS A 19 2.83 -5.18 1.29
N PRO A 20 3.73 -5.83 0.53
CA PRO A 20 5.08 -6.11 1.01
C PRO A 20 5.83 -4.84 1.44
N PHE A 21 5.68 -3.73 0.72
CA PHE A 21 6.32 -2.46 1.07
C PHE A 21 5.76 -1.89 2.37
N VAL A 22 4.46 -2.03 2.64
CA VAL A 22 3.87 -1.57 3.90
C VAL A 22 4.42 -2.35 5.09
N ILE A 23 4.62 -3.66 4.93
CA ILE A 23 5.25 -4.49 5.96
C ILE A 23 6.73 -4.12 6.12
N LEU A 24 7.44 -3.87 5.02
CA LEU A 24 8.82 -3.37 5.07
C LEU A 24 8.91 -2.06 5.86
N ALA A 25 8.04 -1.08 5.55
CA ALA A 25 7.99 0.19 6.29
C ALA A 25 7.74 -0.05 7.79
N ALA A 26 6.83 -0.97 8.14
CA ALA A 26 6.55 -1.29 9.53
C ALA A 26 7.74 -1.91 10.26
N LEU A 27 8.52 -2.76 9.57
CA LEU A 27 9.75 -3.34 10.10
C LEU A 27 10.84 -2.27 10.28
N GLU A 28 11.06 -1.41 9.27
CA GLU A 28 12.07 -0.35 9.31
C GLU A 28 11.80 0.70 10.40
N ASN A 29 10.53 0.98 10.67
CA ASN A 29 10.11 1.95 11.69
C ASN A 29 9.91 1.32 13.08
N GLY A 30 10.25 0.03 13.26
CA GLY A 30 10.12 -0.68 14.54
C GLY A 30 8.68 -0.85 15.02
N ILE A 31 7.69 -0.68 14.14
CA ILE A 31 6.26 -0.92 14.42
C ILE A 31 5.96 -2.42 14.49
N ALA A 32 6.72 -3.22 13.76
CA ALA A 32 6.63 -4.65 13.77
C ALA A 32 8.02 -5.29 13.74
N ASP A 33 8.06 -6.53 14.18
CA ASP A 33 9.15 -7.47 14.03
C ASP A 33 8.64 -8.80 13.43
N LYS A 34 9.53 -9.77 13.26
CA LYS A 34 9.19 -11.09 12.69
C LYS A 34 8.14 -11.87 13.50
N ASP A 35 8.03 -11.60 14.81
CA ASP A 35 7.17 -12.33 15.74
C ASP A 35 5.85 -11.57 16.00
N THR A 36 5.69 -10.40 15.39
CA THR A 36 4.52 -9.54 15.52
C THR A 36 3.26 -10.24 15.00
N ILE A 37 2.24 -10.25 15.85
CA ILE A 37 0.91 -10.77 15.56
C ILE A 37 -0.07 -9.61 15.48
N VAL A 38 -0.75 -9.50 14.35
CA VAL A 38 -1.80 -8.49 14.11
C VAL A 38 -3.16 -9.16 14.19
N ASP A 39 -4.03 -8.67 15.07
CA ASP A 39 -5.41 -9.12 15.14
C ASP A 39 -6.23 -8.48 13.99
N THR A 40 -6.64 -9.25 12.99
CA THR A 40 -7.51 -8.77 11.89
C THR A 40 -9.00 -8.97 12.18
N GLY A 41 -9.36 -9.45 13.38
CA GLY A 41 -10.73 -9.66 13.83
C GLY A 41 -11.53 -10.58 12.92
N ASN A 42 -12.81 -10.25 12.72
CA ASN A 42 -13.75 -11.00 11.87
C ASN A 42 -13.64 -10.66 10.36
N GLY A 43 -12.55 -10.03 9.93
CA GLY A 43 -12.34 -9.63 8.53
C GLY A 43 -13.07 -8.34 8.12
N VAL A 44 -13.58 -7.56 9.08
CA VAL A 44 -14.12 -6.22 8.84
C VAL A 44 -13.57 -5.24 9.88
N LEU A 45 -12.93 -4.17 9.41
CA LEU A 45 -12.46 -3.05 10.23
C LEU A 45 -13.26 -1.80 9.90
N ARG A 46 -13.85 -1.14 10.91
CA ARG A 46 -14.47 0.19 10.74
C ARG A 46 -13.41 1.27 10.93
N LEU A 47 -13.38 2.25 10.03
CA LEU A 47 -12.54 3.44 10.09
C LEU A 47 -13.42 4.66 9.82
N GLY A 48 -13.85 5.34 10.90
CA GLY A 48 -14.85 6.40 10.82
C GLY A 48 -16.14 5.89 10.15
N GLY A 49 -16.60 6.60 9.12
CA GLY A 49 -17.77 6.22 8.31
C GLY A 49 -17.52 5.09 7.31
N SER A 50 -16.28 4.66 7.12
CA SER A 50 -15.87 3.69 6.09
C SER A 50 -15.51 2.32 6.69
N ARG A 51 -15.35 1.31 5.82
CA ARG A 51 -14.96 -0.05 6.21
C ARG A 51 -13.86 -0.59 5.31
N VAL A 52 -12.88 -1.25 5.93
CA VAL A 52 -11.90 -2.10 5.26
C VAL A 52 -12.33 -3.55 5.46
N ARG A 53 -12.23 -4.36 4.40
CA ARG A 53 -12.63 -5.76 4.41
C ARG A 53 -11.52 -6.64 3.89
N ASP A 54 -11.37 -7.79 4.52
CA ASP A 54 -10.55 -8.87 4.00
C ASP A 54 -11.41 -9.87 3.22
N VAL A 55 -10.83 -10.45 2.16
CA VAL A 55 -11.46 -11.54 1.41
C VAL A 55 -11.50 -12.81 2.25
N SER A 56 -10.41 -13.12 2.96
CA SER A 56 -10.29 -14.27 3.86
C SER A 56 -10.16 -13.82 5.31
N ARG A 57 -11.01 -14.34 6.19
CA ARG A 57 -10.94 -14.07 7.63
C ARG A 57 -9.85 -14.92 8.27
N VAL A 58 -8.88 -14.29 8.91
CA VAL A 58 -7.73 -14.97 9.51
C VAL A 58 -7.60 -14.75 11.02
N GLY A 59 -8.32 -13.77 11.59
CA GLY A 59 -8.21 -13.44 13.01
C GLY A 59 -6.81 -12.92 13.35
N LYS A 60 -6.15 -13.52 14.35
CA LYS A 60 -4.76 -13.17 14.68
C LYS A 60 -3.81 -13.76 13.63
N ALA A 61 -3.04 -12.90 12.99
CA ALA A 61 -2.19 -13.27 11.86
C ALA A 61 -0.75 -12.74 12.05
N SER A 62 0.23 -13.58 11.73
CA SER A 62 1.62 -13.15 11.56
C SER A 62 1.78 -12.27 10.30
N LEU A 63 2.88 -11.52 10.20
CA LEU A 63 3.21 -10.74 9.00
C LEU A 63 3.20 -11.60 7.72
N THR A 64 3.76 -12.82 7.79
CA THR A 64 3.72 -13.79 6.69
C THR A 64 2.28 -14.17 6.33
N THR A 65 1.41 -14.36 7.32
CA THR A 65 0.00 -14.70 7.08
C THR A 65 -0.75 -13.53 6.47
N ILE A 66 -0.45 -12.29 6.89
CA ILE A 66 -0.99 -11.06 6.29
C ILE A 66 -0.68 -11.02 4.79
N LEU A 67 0.57 -11.27 4.38
CA LEU A 67 0.95 -11.33 2.97
C LEU A 67 0.30 -12.51 2.25
N LYS A 68 0.40 -13.71 2.81
CA LYS A 68 -0.13 -14.94 2.22
C LYS A 68 -1.63 -14.87 1.95
N LYS A 69 -2.38 -14.21 2.85
CA LYS A 69 -3.84 -14.05 2.75
C LYS A 69 -4.24 -12.68 2.20
N SER A 70 -3.26 -11.86 1.84
CA SER A 70 -3.43 -10.51 1.33
C SER A 70 -4.42 -9.70 2.19
N SER A 71 -4.24 -9.73 3.52
CA SER A 71 -5.14 -9.03 4.44
C SER A 71 -4.97 -7.51 4.30
N ASN A 72 -6.03 -6.83 3.84
CA ASN A 72 -6.13 -5.37 3.82
C ASN A 72 -6.14 -4.82 5.25
N ILE A 73 -6.83 -5.50 6.16
CA ILE A 73 -6.93 -5.08 7.57
C ILE A 73 -5.57 -5.16 8.25
N GLY A 74 -4.79 -6.21 8.00
CA GLY A 74 -3.46 -6.39 8.55
C GLY A 74 -2.53 -5.23 8.18
N VAL A 75 -2.37 -4.95 6.89
CA VAL A 75 -1.55 -3.82 6.43
C VAL A 75 -2.11 -2.47 6.83
N THR A 76 -3.44 -2.32 6.91
CA THR A 76 -4.08 -1.10 7.42
C THR A 76 -3.68 -0.85 8.87
N LYS A 77 -3.74 -1.87 9.73
CA LYS A 77 -3.38 -1.72 11.15
C LYS A 77 -1.91 -1.40 11.36
N LEU A 78 -1.02 -1.93 10.53
CA LEU A 78 0.40 -1.55 10.54
C LEU A 78 0.57 -0.10 10.08
N ALA A 79 -0.03 0.27 8.95
CA ALA A 79 0.06 1.62 8.40
C ALA A 79 -0.49 2.70 9.34
N MET A 80 -1.54 2.42 10.12
CA MET A 80 -2.09 3.37 11.09
C MET A 80 -1.15 3.68 12.25
N GLN A 81 -0.21 2.78 12.56
CA GLN A 81 0.77 2.96 13.63
C GLN A 81 2.02 3.73 13.19
N MET A 82 2.17 4.00 11.88
CA MET A 82 3.25 4.81 11.32
C MET A 82 2.79 6.24 11.04
N PRO A 83 3.69 7.22 10.95
CA PRO A 83 3.40 8.45 10.22
C PRO A 83 3.14 8.10 8.74
N VAL A 84 2.25 8.85 8.06
CA VAL A 84 1.94 8.57 6.63
C VAL A 84 3.16 8.81 5.74
N GLU A 85 4.02 9.72 6.17
CA GLU A 85 5.29 10.09 5.56
C GLU A 85 6.27 8.91 5.50
N ALA A 86 6.23 7.99 6.47
CA ALA A 86 7.07 6.78 6.42
C ALA A 86 6.68 5.89 5.23
N LEU A 87 5.38 5.75 4.97
CA LEU A 87 4.89 4.94 3.87
C LEU A 87 5.13 5.62 2.51
N LEU A 88 4.82 6.92 2.41
CA LEU A 88 5.06 7.69 1.19
C LEU A 88 6.56 7.80 0.89
N GLY A 89 7.39 7.98 1.91
CA GLY A 89 8.85 8.01 1.78
C GLY A 89 9.40 6.69 1.27
N LEU A 90 8.92 5.55 1.78
CA LEU A 90 9.32 4.24 1.26
C LEU A 90 8.87 4.05 -0.19
N TYR A 91 7.66 4.47 -0.57
CA TYR A 91 7.19 4.36 -1.94
C TYR A 91 8.04 5.19 -2.91
N SER A 92 8.40 6.41 -2.51
CA SER A 92 9.32 7.26 -3.29
C SER A 92 10.72 6.63 -3.37
N SER A 93 11.25 6.06 -2.29
CA SER A 93 12.61 5.48 -2.29
C SER A 93 12.75 4.25 -3.17
N VAL A 94 11.65 3.52 -3.44
CA VAL A 94 11.62 2.41 -4.39
C VAL A 94 11.29 2.85 -5.83
N GLY A 95 11.16 4.14 -6.07
CA GLY A 95 10.98 4.74 -7.40
C GLY A 95 9.54 4.98 -7.84
N PHE A 96 8.54 4.83 -6.96
CA PHE A 96 7.15 5.14 -7.34
C PHE A 96 6.94 6.65 -7.44
N GLY A 97 6.24 7.07 -8.51
CA GLY A 97 6.03 8.49 -8.80
C GLY A 97 7.18 9.15 -9.54
N GLU A 98 8.23 8.40 -9.89
CA GLU A 98 9.40 8.89 -10.63
C GLU A 98 9.52 8.18 -12.00
N LEU A 99 10.16 8.85 -12.96
CA LEU A 99 10.50 8.21 -14.23
C LEU A 99 11.61 7.18 -13.99
N SER A 100 11.57 6.06 -14.70
CA SER A 100 12.56 4.99 -14.60
C SER A 100 13.96 5.39 -15.10
N GLY A 101 14.07 6.52 -15.82
CA GLY A 101 15.31 6.98 -16.44
C GLY A 101 15.63 6.29 -17.78
N LEU A 102 14.71 5.46 -18.30
CA LEU A 102 14.86 4.80 -19.60
C LEU A 102 14.72 5.78 -20.79
N ASN A 103 14.27 7.01 -20.56
CA ASN A 103 14.05 8.05 -21.58
C ASN A 103 13.19 7.57 -22.75
N LEU A 104 12.14 6.79 -22.44
CA LEU A 104 11.22 6.28 -23.44
C LEU A 104 10.09 7.28 -23.70
N VAL A 105 9.75 7.47 -24.97
CA VAL A 105 8.69 8.39 -25.36
C VAL A 105 7.33 7.90 -24.81
N GLY A 106 6.65 8.77 -24.07
CA GLY A 106 5.33 8.48 -23.51
C GLY A 106 5.36 7.79 -22.15
N GLU A 107 6.53 7.67 -21.52
CA GLU A 107 6.63 7.18 -20.15
C GLU A 107 5.80 8.02 -19.18
N VAL A 108 5.06 7.36 -18.29
CA VAL A 108 4.24 7.99 -17.25
C VAL A 108 4.77 7.65 -15.86
N THR A 109 4.73 8.63 -14.95
CA THR A 109 5.13 8.45 -13.54
C THR A 109 4.00 7.94 -12.65
N GLY A 110 2.78 7.86 -13.19
CA GLY A 110 1.57 7.63 -12.42
C GLY A 110 1.14 8.84 -11.57
N ILE A 111 0.24 8.60 -10.61
CA ILE A 111 -0.30 9.61 -9.70
C ILE A 111 0.15 9.29 -8.29
N PHE A 112 1.04 10.13 -7.76
CA PHE A 112 1.47 10.08 -6.37
C PHE A 112 0.79 11.20 -5.57
N PRO A 113 0.06 10.89 -4.50
CA PRO A 113 -0.76 11.88 -3.81
C PRO A 113 0.07 12.88 -3.00
N THR A 114 0.06 14.15 -3.40
CA THR A 114 0.66 15.27 -2.68
C THR A 114 -0.39 15.97 -1.82
N ARG A 115 -0.60 15.50 -0.59
CA ARG A 115 -1.60 16.07 0.35
C ARG A 115 -1.00 16.27 1.74
N THR A 116 -1.40 17.36 2.38
CA THR A 116 -0.98 17.72 3.74
C THR A 116 -1.87 17.13 4.83
N ARG A 117 -3.09 16.67 4.50
CA ARG A 117 -4.03 16.07 5.44
C ARG A 117 -4.57 14.76 4.90
N TRP A 118 -4.66 13.78 5.78
CA TRP A 118 -5.03 12.41 5.46
C TRP A 118 -6.12 11.91 6.39
N SER A 119 -7.26 11.51 5.84
CA SER A 119 -8.28 10.81 6.61
C SER A 119 -7.83 9.37 6.93
N PRO A 120 -8.38 8.74 7.98
CA PRO A 120 -8.06 7.35 8.31
C PRO A 120 -8.34 6.37 7.17
N ILE A 121 -9.38 6.61 6.35
CA ILE A 121 -9.68 5.73 5.23
C ILE A 121 -8.69 5.89 4.08
N GLU A 122 -8.25 7.11 3.77
CA GLU A 122 -7.25 7.34 2.72
C GLU A 122 -5.89 6.75 3.07
N ARG A 123 -5.48 6.85 4.34
CA ARG A 123 -4.28 6.17 4.85
C ARG A 123 -4.40 4.64 4.69
N ALA A 124 -5.59 4.09 4.92
CA ALA A 124 -5.82 2.67 4.74
C ALA A 124 -5.74 2.27 3.26
N THR A 125 -6.40 3.01 2.36
CA THR A 125 -6.45 2.67 0.92
C THR A 125 -5.06 2.65 0.30
N ILE A 126 -4.19 3.60 0.66
CA ILE A 126 -2.80 3.61 0.19
C ILE A 126 -2.01 2.42 0.70
N ALA A 127 -2.28 1.96 1.92
CA ALA A 127 -1.64 0.78 2.49
C ALA A 127 -2.08 -0.53 1.81
N PHE A 128 -3.18 -0.56 1.06
CA PHE A 128 -3.55 -1.72 0.25
C PHE A 128 -3.67 -1.42 -1.26
N GLY A 129 -3.07 -0.30 -1.69
CA GLY A 129 -2.72 -0.01 -3.08
C GLY A 129 -3.77 0.73 -3.90
N TYR A 130 -4.62 1.53 -3.25
CA TYR A 130 -5.63 2.38 -3.90
C TYR A 130 -5.44 3.85 -3.50
N GLY A 131 -5.77 4.76 -4.41
CA GLY A 131 -5.50 6.20 -4.24
C GLY A 131 -4.09 6.63 -4.65
N LEU A 132 -3.35 5.73 -5.32
CA LEU A 132 -2.12 6.01 -6.04
C LEU A 132 -2.08 5.18 -7.32
N SER A 133 -1.43 5.69 -8.36
CA SER A 133 -1.23 4.97 -9.62
C SER A 133 0.26 4.95 -9.93
N ILE A 134 0.76 3.81 -10.40
CA ILE A 134 2.13 3.61 -10.87
C ILE A 134 2.14 2.98 -12.25
#